data_AF-A0A8D9DBV1-F1
#
_entry.id   AF-A0A8D9DBV1-F1
#
_cell.length_a   1.000
_cell.length_b   1.000
_cell.length_c   1.000
_cell.angle_alpha   90.00
_cell.angle_beta   90.00
_cell.angle_gamma   90.00
#
_symmetry.space_group_name_H-M   'P 1'
#
loop_
_entity.id
_entity.type
_entity.pdbx_description
1 polymer ?
#
loop_
_entity_poly.entity_id
_entity_poly.type
_entity_poly.pdbx_seq_one_letter_code
_entity_poly.pdbx_strand_id
1 'polypeptide(L)' 'MKWGEEEKIGVLVDKEGVKKAVEELMGEGDDAKERRRRAKELGELAHKAVEEGGSSHSNITSLLEDIIQLAQSNN' A
#
# COMPACT_ATOMS: atom_id res chain seq x y z
N MET A 1 7.31 -1.84 21.56
CA MET A 1 8.25 -1.86 20.41
C MET A 1 8.65 -0.42 20.14
N LYS A 2 9.94 -0.07 20.28
CA LYS A 2 10.46 1.28 20.00
C LYS A 2 10.88 1.34 18.53
N TRP A 3 10.37 2.31 17.79
CA TRP A 3 10.75 2.57 16.40
C TRP A 3 12.18 3.13 16.32
N GLY A 4 12.96 2.72 15.30
CA GLY A 4 14.35 3.17 15.08
C GLY A 4 15.44 2.37 15.80
N GLU A 5 15.07 1.29 16.50
CA GLU A 5 16.00 0.31 17.07
C GLU A 5 15.87 -1.07 16.39
N GLU A 6 15.23 -1.15 15.22
CA GLU A 6 14.96 -2.42 14.54
C GLU A 6 16.24 -3.22 14.24
N GLU A 7 17.35 -2.55 13.90
CA GLU A 7 18.63 -3.21 13.63
C GLU A 7 19.27 -3.84 14.88
N LYS A 8 18.99 -3.32 16.08
CA LYS A 8 19.52 -3.87 17.34
C LYS A 8 18.77 -5.12 17.79
N ILE A 9 17.53 -5.27 17.35
CA ILE A 9 16.62 -6.36 17.67
C ILE A 9 16.28 -7.04 16.33
N GLY A 10 17.29 -7.59 15.66
CA GLY A 10 17.04 -8.37 14.45
C GLY A 10 16.04 -9.49 14.77
N VAL A 11 14.89 -9.50 14.09
CA VAL A 11 13.94 -10.62 14.19
C VAL A 11 14.58 -11.79 13.45
N LEU A 12 15.03 -12.80 14.21
CA LEU A 12 15.55 -14.04 13.63
C LEU A 12 14.39 -14.92 13.18
N VAL A 13 14.34 -15.21 11.87
CA VAL A 13 13.41 -16.17 11.28
C VAL A 13 14.24 -17.37 10.83
N ASP A 14 13.79 -18.57 11.18
CA ASP A 14 14.46 -19.79 10.75
C ASP A 14 14.17 -20.10 9.28
N LYS A 15 14.99 -20.98 8.69
CA LYS A 15 14.83 -21.44 7.32
C LYS A 15 13.43 -22.01 7.06
N GLU A 16 12.87 -22.73 8.02
CA GLU A 16 11.60 -23.43 7.84
C GLU A 16 10.42 -22.44 7.82
N GLY A 17 10.47 -21.39 8.64
CA GLY A 17 9.52 -20.28 8.60
C GLY A 17 9.56 -19.53 7.27
N VAL A 18 10.76 -19.26 6.74
CA VAL A 18 10.91 -18.65 5.40
C VAL A 18 10.32 -19.56 4.32
N LYS A 19 10.67 -20.85 4.32
CA LYS A 19 10.14 -21.83 3.36
C LYS A 19 8.61 -21.88 3.39
N LYS A 20 8.02 -21.97 4.58
CA LYS A 20 6.57 -22.02 4.76
C LYS A 20 5.89 -20.76 4.21
N ALA A 21 6.42 -19.58 4.51
CA ALA A 21 5.85 -18.33 4.01
C ALA A 21 5.90 -18.25 2.46
N VAL A 22 7.00 -18.73 1.86
CA VAL A 22 7.12 -18.81 0.40
C VAL A 22 6.10 -19.80 -0.17
N GLU A 23 5.94 -20.98 0.43
CA GLU A 23 4.96 -21.98 -0.01
C GLU A 23 3.51 -21.47 0.13
N GLU A 24 3.17 -20.79 1.22
CA GLU A 24 1.85 -20.16 1.43
C GLU A 24 1.57 -19.04 0.43
N LEU A 25 2.60 -18.31 -0.02
CA LEU A 25 2.44 -17.22 -0.98
C LEU A 25 2.43 -17.69 -2.44
N MET A 26 3.30 -18.64 -2.79
CA MET A 26 3.61 -19.04 -4.16
C MET A 26 3.01 -20.39 -4.55
N GLY A 27 2.49 -21.15 -3.59
CA GLY A 27 1.85 -22.43 -3.84
C GLY A 27 0.55 -22.31 -4.65
N GLU A 28 -0.01 -23.50 -4.91
CA GLU A 28 -1.25 -23.67 -5.69
C GLU A 28 -2.50 -23.85 -4.81
N GLY A 29 -2.36 -23.69 -3.49
CA GLY A 29 -3.48 -23.70 -2.56
C GLY A 29 -4.43 -22.52 -2.77
N ASP A 30 -5.69 -22.70 -2.38
CA ASP A 30 -6.75 -21.72 -2.60
C ASP A 30 -6.42 -20.37 -1.93
N ASP A 31 -5.89 -20.38 -0.70
CA ASP A 31 -5.48 -19.18 0.02
C ASP A 31 -4.39 -18.39 -0.73
N ALA A 32 -3.42 -19.09 -1.35
CA ALA A 32 -2.33 -18.46 -2.09
C ALA A 32 -2.87 -17.77 -3.35
N LYS A 33 -3.76 -18.45 -4.08
CA LYS A 33 -4.42 -17.92 -5.28
C LYS A 33 -5.32 -16.73 -4.95
N GLU A 34 -6.10 -16.81 -3.88
CA GLU A 34 -7.01 -15.75 -3.46
C GLU A 34 -6.24 -14.49 -3.02
N ARG A 35 -5.14 -14.64 -2.29
CA ARG A 35 -4.26 -13.51 -1.94
C ARG A 35 -3.72 -12.81 -3.19
N ARG A 36 -3.23 -13.57 -4.17
CA ARG A 36 -2.72 -13.02 -5.45
C ARG A 36 -3.82 -12.34 -6.26
N ARG A 37 -5.03 -12.93 -6.32
CA ARG A 37 -6.21 -12.33 -6.99
C ARG A 37 -6.56 -10.98 -6.37
N ARG A 38 -6.70 -10.92 -5.04
CA ARG A 38 -7.02 -9.67 -4.31
C ARG A 38 -5.94 -8.62 -4.49
N ALA A 39 -4.66 -9.00 -4.45
CA ALA A 39 -3.56 -8.08 -4.67
C ALA A 39 -3.61 -7.45 -6.08
N LYS A 40 -3.95 -8.25 -7.10
CA LYS A 40 -4.13 -7.75 -8.47
C LYS A 40 -5.29 -6.76 -8.57
N GLU A 41 -6.45 -7.09 -8.00
CA GLU A 41 -7.63 -6.21 -8.00
C GLU A 41 -7.37 -4.90 -7.28
N LEU A 42 -6.69 -4.94 -6.14
CA LEU A 42 -6.27 -3.73 -5.42
C LEU A 42 -5.30 -2.89 -6.25
N GLY A 43 -4.39 -3.52 -7.00
CA GLY A 43 -3.49 -2.82 -7.92
C GLY A 43 -4.23 -2.09 -9.04
N GLU A 44 -5.23 -2.73 -9.65
CA GLU A 44 -6.07 -2.11 -10.67
C GLU A 44 -6.89 -0.94 -10.12
N LEU A 45 -7.47 -1.09 -8.93
CA LEU A 45 -8.19 -0.01 -8.25
C LEU A 45 -7.27 1.14 -7.86
N ALA A 46 -6.06 0.85 -7.39
CA ALA A 46 -5.08 1.88 -7.05
C ALA A 46 -4.67 2.69 -8.27
N HIS A 47 -4.45 2.06 -9.43
CA HIS A 47 -4.18 2.77 -10.68
C HIS A 47 -5.34 3.67 -11.09
N LYS A 48 -6.57 3.15 -11.11
CA LYS A 48 -7.77 3.95 -11.43
C LYS A 48 -7.99 5.12 -10.46
N ALA A 49 -7.63 4.96 -9.18
CA ALA A 49 -7.78 6.02 -8.20
C ALA A 49 -6.85 7.21 -8.48
N VAL A 50 -5.66 6.96 -9.05
CA VAL A 50 -4.64 8.01 -9.31
C VAL A 50 -4.66 8.56 -10.74
N GLU A 51 -5.32 7.88 -11.68
CA GLU A 51 -5.57 8.39 -13.03
C GLU A 51 -6.39 9.69 -13.01
N GLU A 52 -6.34 10.45 -14.12
CA GLU A 52 -7.13 11.68 -14.26
C GLU A 52 -8.63 11.40 -14.11
N GLY A 53 -9.29 12.17 -13.25
CA GLY A 53 -10.69 11.93 -12.86
C GLY A 53 -10.89 10.82 -11.82
N GLY A 54 -9.81 10.13 -11.42
CA GLY A 54 -9.79 9.18 -10.31
C GLY A 54 -10.02 9.83 -8.95
N SER A 55 -10.33 9.02 -7.94
CA SER A 55 -10.67 9.52 -6.60
C SER A 55 -9.50 10.23 -5.90
N SER A 56 -8.31 9.63 -5.90
CA SER A 56 -7.10 10.23 -5.31
C SER A 56 -6.65 11.47 -6.09
N HIS A 57 -6.72 11.42 -7.43
CA HIS A 57 -6.46 12.58 -8.28
C HIS A 57 -7.42 13.74 -7.94
N SER A 58 -8.72 13.47 -7.87
CA SER A 58 -9.70 14.51 -7.55
C SER A 58 -9.48 15.09 -6.16
N ASN A 59 -9.18 14.24 -5.18
CA ASN A 59 -8.95 14.69 -3.80
C ASN A 59 -7.71 15.59 -3.67
N ILE A 60 -6.60 15.29 -4.37
CA ILE A 60 -5.42 16.15 -4.34
C ILE A 60 -5.65 17.47 -5.09
N THR A 61 -6.42 17.44 -6.18
CA THR A 61 -6.83 18.65 -6.91
C THR A 61 -7.66 19.57 -6.02
N SER A 62 -8.67 19.05 -5.31
CA SER A 62 -9.46 19.85 -4.37
C SER A 62 -8.62 20.43 -3.22
N LEU A 63 -7.67 19.65 -2.68
CA LEU A 63 -6.74 20.16 -1.67
C LEU A 63 -5.91 21.34 -2.20
N LEU A 64 -5.43 21.27 -3.44
CA LEU A 64 -4.67 22.35 -4.06
C LEU A 64 -5.54 23.60 -4.24
N GLU A 65 -6.77 23.43 -4.71
CA GLU A 65 -7.74 24.52 -4.85
C GLU A 65 -7.98 25.23 -3.51
N ASP A 66 -8.18 24.48 -2.42
CA ASP A 66 -8.37 25.02 -1.08
C ASP A 66 -7.15 25.84 -0.61
N ILE A 67 -5.94 25.36 -0.87
CA ILE A 67 -4.69 26.06 -0.52
C ILE A 67 -4.57 27.38 -1.30
N ILE A 68 -4.91 27.37 -2.60
CA ILE A 68 -4.87 28.57 -3.44
C ILE A 68 -5.86 29.62 -2.92
N GLN A 69 -7.09 29.20 -2.59
CA GLN A 69 -8.12 30.09 -2.02
C GLN A 69 -7.68 30.67 -0.67
N LEU A 70 -7.06 29.85 0.18
CA LEU A 70 -6.51 30.31 1.46
C LEU A 70 -5.40 31.35 1.28
N ALA A 71 -4.52 31.17 0.29
CA ALA A 71 -3.46 32.12 0.00
C ALA A 71 -4.01 33.46 -0.52
N GLN A 72 -5.06 33.44 -1.33
CA GLN A 72 -5.70 34.65 -1.88
C GLN A 72 -6.53 35.42 -0.86
N SER A 73 -7.15 34.74 0.11
CA SER A 73 -7.96 35.37 1.15
C SER A 73 -7.14 36.04 2.27
N ASN A 74 -5.86 35.68 2.40
CA ASN A 74 -4.93 36.27 3.37
C ASN A 74 -4.17 37.50 2.84
N ASN A 75 -4.54 38.02 1.66
CA ASN A 75 -3.94 39.18 1.00
C ASN A 75 -4.97 40.28 0.76
#